data_AF-A0AAU5LYP4-F1
#
_entry.id   AF-A0AAU5LYP4-F1
#
_cell.length_a   1.000
_cell.length_b   1.000
_cell.length_c   1.000
_cell.angle_alpha   90.00
_cell.angle_beta   90.00
_cell.angle_gamma   90.00
#
_symmetry.space_group_name_H-M   'P 1'
#
loop_
_entity.id
_entity.type
_entity.pdbx_description
1 polymer ?
#
loop_
_entity_poly.entity_id
_entity_poly.type
_entity_poly.pdbx_seq_one_letter_code
_entity_poly.pdbx_strand_id
1 'polypeptide(L)'
;MLRPSALLLTPALVLTSALVLTACGTGETGTGSQATDAQAKTDVAPVKAPLTGLAALVVTPSGFRSPPVRSGREISGPFNTTKYVEQHSTAPYEDRALLLNADFTEGYYATRISADRRTTATTYLFRAGTPAKARTLQHGMWAEDTHGTPFRVPGVGNVQTGTKVIVSATSGRTVAAMDVTFTIGRTVVRINVRRHLADNELGLLPNTRLATTLAQQQYRRLRLPAATK
;
A
#
# COMPACT_ATOMS: atom_id res chain seq x y z
N MET A 1 19.80 -26.30 -49.20
CA MET A 1 20.93 -27.24 -49.08
C MET A 1 21.41 -27.24 -47.63
N LEU A 2 21.45 -28.44 -47.04
CA LEU A 2 22.09 -28.89 -45.80
C LEU A 2 21.84 -28.17 -44.45
N ARG A 3 20.93 -28.76 -43.65
CA ARG A 3 21.19 -29.23 -42.26
C ARG A 3 22.13 -30.47 -42.30
N PRO A 4 22.64 -31.10 -41.22
CA PRO A 4 22.34 -31.04 -39.77
C PRO A 4 23.61 -31.03 -38.88
N SER A 5 23.57 -31.01 -37.54
CA SER A 5 23.64 -32.20 -36.66
C SER A 5 23.86 -31.70 -35.22
N ALA A 6 22.98 -31.98 -34.25
CA ALA A 6 22.85 -33.21 -33.45
C ALA A 6 23.51 -33.00 -32.06
N LEU A 7 22.77 -32.89 -30.95
CA LEU A 7 22.09 -33.92 -30.13
C LEU A 7 22.95 -34.31 -28.90
N LEU A 8 22.27 -34.84 -27.87
CA LEU A 8 22.75 -35.45 -26.60
C LEU A 8 22.63 -34.51 -25.38
N LEU A 9 22.22 -34.91 -24.18
CA LEU A 9 21.44 -36.04 -23.63
C LEU A 9 21.30 -35.71 -22.11
N THR A 10 20.15 -35.95 -21.48
CA THR A 10 19.89 -36.03 -20.01
C THR A 10 20.69 -37.17 -19.30
N PRO A 11 20.71 -37.42 -17.95
CA PRO A 11 19.89 -36.95 -16.80
C PRO A 11 20.58 -36.73 -15.40
N ALA A 12 19.77 -36.28 -14.42
CA ALA A 12 19.72 -36.55 -12.95
C ALA A 12 20.98 -36.57 -12.03
N LEU A 13 20.90 -35.81 -10.91
CA LEU A 13 21.41 -36.27 -9.61
C LEU A 13 20.51 -35.79 -8.46
N VAL A 14 19.99 -36.77 -7.71
CA VAL A 14 19.25 -36.67 -6.46
C VAL A 14 20.26 -36.62 -5.31
N LEU A 15 20.11 -35.70 -4.35
CA LEU A 15 20.74 -35.81 -3.03
C LEU A 15 19.72 -35.50 -1.94
N THR A 16 19.17 -36.57 -1.38
CA THR A 16 18.38 -36.63 -0.15
C THR A 16 19.33 -36.83 1.03
N SER A 17 19.30 -35.95 2.03
CA SER A 17 19.99 -36.16 3.31
C SER A 17 18.95 -36.28 4.43
N ALA A 18 18.91 -37.47 5.03
CA ALA A 18 18.05 -37.88 6.12
C ALA A 18 18.47 -37.25 7.45
N LEU A 19 17.49 -36.85 8.27
CA LEU A 19 17.68 -36.64 9.71
C LEU A 19 17.12 -37.83 10.49
N VAL A 20 17.93 -38.26 11.44
CA VAL A 20 17.86 -39.47 12.26
C VAL A 20 16.71 -39.41 13.27
N LEU A 21 15.90 -40.47 13.30
CA LEU A 21 15.00 -40.81 14.40
C LEU A 21 15.75 -41.68 15.41
N THR A 22 15.86 -41.22 16.65
CA THR A 22 16.18 -42.08 17.80
C THR A 22 14.90 -42.62 18.44
N ALA A 23 14.89 -43.93 18.61
CA ALA A 23 13.97 -44.79 19.36
C ALA A 23 13.83 -44.36 20.85
N CYS A 24 12.94 -44.87 21.71
CA CYS A 24 12.24 -46.16 21.78
C CYS A 24 11.22 -46.13 22.95
N GLY A 25 10.07 -46.81 22.80
CA GLY A 25 9.27 -47.53 23.85
C GLY A 25 8.59 -46.73 24.99
N THR A 26 7.48 -47.16 25.62
CA THR A 26 6.60 -48.34 25.49
C THR A 26 5.37 -48.11 26.40
N GLY A 27 4.17 -48.55 26.00
CA GLY A 27 3.20 -49.26 26.86
C GLY A 27 2.19 -48.51 27.76
N GLU A 28 0.93 -48.93 27.64
CA GLU A 28 -0.35 -48.50 28.26
C GLU A 28 -0.41 -48.83 29.78
N THR A 29 -1.22 -48.19 30.65
CA THR A 29 -2.69 -48.27 30.80
C THR A 29 -3.18 -47.38 31.97
N GLY A 30 -4.43 -46.89 31.95
CA GLY A 30 -5.28 -46.81 33.16
C GLY A 30 -5.78 -45.45 33.68
N THR A 31 -7.01 -45.10 33.28
CA THR A 31 -8.11 -44.45 34.05
C THR A 31 -7.86 -43.26 35.00
N GLY A 32 -8.55 -42.15 34.72
CA GLY A 32 -8.87 -41.11 35.72
C GLY A 32 -9.58 -39.89 35.12
N SER A 33 -10.92 -39.86 35.22
CA SER A 33 -11.74 -38.66 34.99
C SER A 33 -11.54 -37.63 36.10
N GLN A 34 -11.27 -36.37 35.77
CA GLN A 34 -12.16 -35.21 35.97
C GLN A 34 -11.43 -33.88 35.76
N ALA A 35 -12.20 -32.91 35.26
CA ALA A 35 -11.91 -31.49 35.05
C ALA A 35 -11.19 -30.83 36.26
N THR A 36 -10.46 -29.73 36.16
CA THR A 36 -10.65 -28.51 35.37
C THR A 36 -9.35 -27.72 35.51
N ASP A 37 -8.68 -27.35 34.41
CA ASP A 37 -7.75 -26.23 34.44
C ASP A 37 -8.22 -25.21 33.42
N ALA A 38 -8.87 -24.17 33.93
CA ALA A 38 -9.18 -22.96 33.19
C ALA A 38 -7.86 -22.30 32.79
N GLN A 39 -7.33 -22.70 31.64
CA GLN A 39 -6.20 -22.04 31.03
C GLN A 39 -6.67 -20.65 30.60
N ALA A 40 -6.40 -19.67 31.47
CA ALA A 40 -6.62 -18.26 31.21
C ALA A 40 -5.90 -17.91 29.90
N LYS A 41 -6.67 -17.78 28.81
CA LYS A 41 -6.20 -17.10 27.61
C LYS A 41 -5.92 -15.67 28.02
N THR A 42 -4.66 -15.35 28.26
CA THR A 42 -4.21 -13.96 28.27
C THR A 42 -4.26 -13.48 26.82
N ASP A 43 -5.47 -13.21 26.33
CA ASP A 43 -5.70 -12.48 25.11
C ASP A 43 -5.45 -11.01 25.44
N VAL A 44 -4.17 -10.65 25.57
CA VAL A 44 -3.78 -9.24 25.52
C VAL A 44 -4.00 -8.83 24.07
N ALA A 45 -5.20 -8.35 23.79
CA ALA A 45 -5.46 -7.63 22.55
C ALA A 45 -4.33 -6.61 22.39
N PRO A 46 -3.61 -6.59 21.25
CA PRO A 46 -2.54 -5.63 21.05
C PRO A 46 -3.16 -4.25 21.23
N VAL A 47 -2.67 -3.51 22.22
CA VAL A 47 -3.04 -2.11 22.42
C VAL A 47 -2.71 -1.43 21.11
N LYS A 48 -3.74 -1.07 20.33
CA LYS A 48 -3.58 -0.17 19.19
C LYS A 48 -2.98 1.10 19.79
N ALA A 49 -1.68 1.28 19.60
CA ALA A 49 -1.01 2.52 19.97
C ALA A 49 -1.83 3.68 19.37
N PRO A 50 -2.10 4.75 20.13
CA PRO A 50 -2.80 5.91 19.61
C PRO A 50 -2.12 6.35 18.31
N LEU A 51 -2.90 6.51 17.24
CA LEU A 51 -2.39 7.10 16.02
C LEU A 51 -1.98 8.55 16.35
N THR A 52 -0.70 8.86 16.29
CA THR A 52 -0.16 10.21 16.50
C THR A 52 0.41 10.78 15.20
N GLY A 53 0.52 12.11 15.11
CA GLY A 53 1.08 12.79 13.94
C GLY A 53 0.31 12.54 12.64
N LEU A 54 1.02 12.36 11.53
CA LEU A 54 0.42 12.13 10.20
C LEU A 54 -0.45 10.85 10.15
N ALA A 55 -0.15 9.84 10.97
CA ALA A 55 -0.91 8.59 11.01
C ALA A 55 -2.38 8.83 11.42
N ALA A 56 -2.64 9.79 12.30
CA ALA A 56 -3.98 10.16 12.76
C ALA A 56 -4.82 10.88 11.68
N LEU A 57 -4.15 11.37 10.62
CA LEU A 57 -4.72 12.23 9.61
C LEU A 57 -5.10 11.46 8.34
N VAL A 58 -4.63 10.23 8.14
CA VAL A 58 -5.02 9.42 6.97
C VAL A 58 -6.42 8.85 7.16
N VAL A 59 -7.27 9.06 6.15
CA VAL A 59 -8.62 8.51 6.11
C VAL A 59 -8.61 7.04 5.71
N THR A 60 -9.50 6.26 6.34
CA THR A 60 -9.83 4.90 5.92
C THR A 60 -11.19 4.89 5.19
N PRO A 61 -11.26 4.46 3.92
CA PRO A 61 -12.53 4.34 3.20
C PRO A 61 -13.40 3.20 3.78
N SER A 62 -14.71 3.43 3.85
CA SER A 62 -15.70 2.40 4.23
C SER A 62 -15.69 1.22 3.25
N GLY A 63 -15.72 -0.01 3.76
CA GLY A 63 -15.71 -1.24 2.94
C GLY A 63 -14.32 -1.76 2.57
N PHE A 64 -13.26 -1.00 2.86
CA PHE A 64 -11.89 -1.49 2.85
C PHE A 64 -11.56 -2.04 4.22
N ARG A 65 -11.26 -3.34 4.31
CA ARG A 65 -10.82 -3.91 5.58
C ARG A 65 -9.42 -3.36 5.87
N SER A 66 -9.18 -2.87 7.09
CA SER A 66 -7.82 -2.91 7.63
C SER A 66 -7.47 -4.39 7.71
N PRO A 67 -6.52 -4.90 6.92
CA PRO A 67 -6.11 -6.28 7.05
C PRO A 67 -5.56 -6.48 8.46
N PRO A 68 -5.80 -7.63 9.11
CA PRO A 68 -5.29 -7.87 10.47
C PRO A 68 -3.77 -7.70 10.49
N VAL A 69 -3.25 -7.08 11.56
CA VAL A 69 -1.81 -6.77 11.77
C VAL A 69 -0.91 -8.00 11.55
N ARG A 70 -1.42 -9.21 11.84
CA ARG A 70 -0.71 -10.49 11.62
C ARG A 70 -0.70 -11.01 10.18
N SER A 71 -1.43 -10.40 9.25
CA SER A 71 -1.51 -10.88 7.86
C SER A 71 -0.49 -10.26 6.91
N GLY A 72 0.42 -9.42 7.40
CA GLY A 72 1.45 -8.75 6.60
C GLY A 72 0.91 -7.80 5.51
N ARG A 73 -0.40 -7.47 5.56
CA ARG A 73 -1.12 -6.77 4.48
C ARG A 73 -1.50 -5.33 4.80
N GLU A 74 -1.32 -4.86 6.04
CA GLU A 74 -1.46 -3.44 6.36
C GLU A 74 -0.11 -2.81 6.10
N ILE A 75 0.09 -2.34 4.87
CA ILE A 75 1.31 -1.63 4.50
C ILE A 75 1.02 -0.15 4.76
N SER A 76 1.24 0.26 6.00
CA SER A 76 1.15 1.66 6.43
C SER A 76 2.27 1.97 7.39
N GLY A 77 2.79 3.18 7.33
CA GLY A 77 3.85 3.59 8.24
C GLY A 77 4.41 4.96 7.92
N PRO A 78 5.20 5.50 8.86
CA PRO A 78 5.96 6.69 8.62
C PRO A 78 7.09 6.39 7.63
N PHE A 79 7.45 7.40 6.83
CA PHE A 79 8.61 7.36 5.96
C PHE A 79 9.37 8.68 6.03
N ASN A 80 10.68 8.57 5.80
CA ASN A 80 11.55 9.71 5.51
C ASN A 80 11.96 9.65 4.02
N THR A 81 12.80 10.58 3.58
CA THR A 81 13.25 10.67 2.19
C THR A 81 13.84 9.34 1.71
N THR A 82 14.74 8.75 2.49
CA THR A 82 15.40 7.48 2.16
C THR A 82 14.38 6.36 1.96
N LYS A 83 13.49 6.13 2.93
CA LYS A 83 12.47 5.07 2.84
C LYS A 83 11.52 5.26 1.66
N TYR A 84 11.10 6.49 1.39
CA TYR A 84 10.22 6.76 0.25
C TYR A 84 10.92 6.44 -1.08
N VAL A 85 12.13 6.95 -1.25
CA VAL A 85 12.93 6.75 -2.47
C VAL A 85 13.23 5.27 -2.72
N GLU A 86 13.51 4.50 -1.67
CA GLU A 86 13.85 3.08 -1.79
C GLU A 86 12.62 2.18 -1.98
N GLN A 87 11.47 2.52 -1.37
CA GLN A 87 10.34 1.58 -1.25
C GLN A 87 9.10 1.98 -2.06
N HIS A 88 9.00 3.23 -2.49
CA HIS A 88 7.76 3.78 -3.05
C HIS A 88 7.96 4.58 -4.35
N SER A 89 9.12 5.18 -4.52
CA SER A 89 9.45 5.96 -5.71
C SER A 89 9.67 5.07 -6.95
N THR A 90 9.14 5.52 -8.08
CA THR A 90 9.45 4.97 -9.40
C THR A 90 10.59 5.73 -10.11
N ALA A 91 10.98 6.90 -9.60
CA ALA A 91 12.04 7.76 -10.13
C ALA A 91 12.96 8.26 -8.98
N PRO A 92 13.83 7.38 -8.43
CA PRO A 92 14.51 7.62 -7.15
C PRO A 92 15.34 8.91 -7.06
N TYR A 93 15.96 9.33 -8.16
CA TYR A 93 16.84 10.50 -8.17
C TYR A 93 16.03 11.80 -8.22
N GLU A 94 14.99 11.81 -9.06
CA GLU A 94 14.08 12.93 -9.26
C GLU A 94 13.23 13.16 -8.00
N ASP A 95 12.61 12.11 -7.46
CA ASP A 95 11.82 12.15 -6.22
C ASP A 95 12.69 12.65 -5.04
N ARG A 96 13.96 12.22 -4.95
CA ARG A 96 14.89 12.70 -3.92
C ARG A 96 15.13 14.21 -4.05
N ALA A 97 15.37 14.71 -5.26
CA ALA A 97 15.60 16.12 -5.51
C ALA A 97 14.36 16.96 -5.17
N LEU A 98 13.17 16.49 -5.53
CA LEU A 98 11.91 17.15 -5.18
C LEU A 98 11.71 17.22 -3.66
N LEU A 99 11.91 16.11 -2.95
CA LEU A 99 11.75 16.06 -1.49
C LEU A 99 12.74 16.98 -0.77
N LEU A 100 14.00 17.01 -1.22
CA LEU A 100 15.01 17.93 -0.68
C LEU A 100 14.62 19.39 -0.95
N ASN A 101 14.23 19.72 -2.18
CA ASN A 101 13.81 21.06 -2.55
C ASN A 101 12.55 21.52 -1.81
N ALA A 102 11.72 20.60 -1.33
CA ALA A 102 10.52 20.87 -0.56
C ALA A 102 10.76 21.05 0.95
N ASP A 103 12.01 20.92 1.42
CA ASP A 103 12.37 20.83 2.83
C ASP A 103 11.52 19.76 3.53
N PHE A 104 11.38 18.59 2.90
CA PHE A 104 10.56 17.50 3.39
C PHE A 104 11.08 16.97 4.74
N THR A 105 10.20 16.89 5.73
CA THR A 105 10.57 16.49 7.10
C THR A 105 10.13 15.06 7.43
N GLU A 106 8.89 14.73 7.11
CA GLU A 106 8.28 13.44 7.43
C GLU A 106 7.12 13.15 6.48
N GLY A 107 6.84 11.87 6.30
CA GLY A 107 5.69 11.41 5.56
C GLY A 107 5.05 10.22 6.21
N TYR A 108 3.84 9.92 5.78
CA TYR A 108 3.12 8.73 6.19
C TYR A 108 2.33 8.19 5.02
N TYR A 109 2.34 6.87 4.84
CA TYR A 109 1.52 6.22 3.82
C TYR A 109 0.59 5.21 4.46
N ALA A 110 -0.53 4.97 3.79
CA ALA A 110 -1.38 3.83 4.05
C ALA A 110 -1.88 3.24 2.75
N THR A 111 -1.62 1.95 2.56
CA THR A 111 -2.20 1.15 1.50
C THR A 111 -3.35 0.32 2.05
N ARG A 112 -4.45 0.27 1.29
CA ARG A 112 -5.65 -0.50 1.59
C ARG A 112 -6.06 -1.30 0.37
N ILE A 113 -6.54 -2.50 0.61
CA ILE A 113 -6.97 -3.43 -0.43
C ILE A 113 -8.46 -3.74 -0.19
N SER A 114 -9.26 -3.69 -1.25
CA SER A 114 -10.69 -4.02 -1.20
C SER A 114 -10.91 -5.49 -0.82
N ALA A 115 -12.11 -5.84 -0.35
CA ALA A 115 -12.43 -7.20 0.09
C ALA A 115 -12.26 -8.25 -1.02
N ASP A 116 -12.58 -7.89 -2.27
CA ASP A 116 -12.39 -8.70 -3.46
C ASP A 116 -10.93 -8.73 -3.98
N ARG A 117 -10.03 -7.98 -3.33
CA ARG A 117 -8.60 -7.83 -3.66
C ARG A 117 -8.32 -7.25 -5.04
N ARG A 118 -9.30 -6.64 -5.69
CA ARG A 118 -9.15 -6.07 -7.04
C ARG A 118 -8.80 -4.60 -7.03
N THR A 119 -9.02 -3.90 -5.92
CA THR A 119 -8.76 -2.47 -5.80
C THR A 119 -7.79 -2.20 -4.67
N THR A 120 -6.72 -1.50 -4.98
CA THR A 120 -5.76 -0.98 -4.01
C THR A 120 -5.87 0.54 -3.98
N ALA A 121 -6.01 1.12 -2.80
CA ALA A 121 -5.97 2.55 -2.60
C ALA A 121 -4.79 2.88 -1.68
N THR A 122 -3.87 3.71 -2.16
CA THR A 122 -2.73 4.18 -1.38
C THR A 122 -2.79 5.67 -1.21
N THR A 123 -2.80 6.13 0.04
CA THR A 123 -2.68 7.54 0.40
C THR A 123 -1.29 7.79 0.95
N TYR A 124 -0.61 8.80 0.41
CA TYR A 124 0.64 9.36 0.92
C TYR A 124 0.37 10.77 1.43
N LEU A 125 0.90 11.06 2.61
CA LEU A 125 1.00 12.40 3.18
C LEU A 125 2.46 12.79 3.23
N PHE A 126 2.80 13.97 2.72
CA PHE A 126 4.14 14.53 2.79
C PHE A 126 4.11 15.86 3.54
N ARG A 127 4.98 16.03 4.54
CA ARG A 127 5.15 17.29 5.25
C ARG A 127 6.32 18.07 4.64
N ALA A 128 6.02 19.23 4.07
CA ALA A 128 7.00 20.17 3.54
C ALA A 128 7.38 21.26 4.55
N GLY A 129 8.46 21.99 4.30
CA GLY A 129 8.93 23.09 5.14
C GLY A 129 7.94 24.25 5.23
N THR A 130 7.25 24.57 4.13
CA THR A 130 6.29 25.68 4.06
C THR A 130 5.11 25.35 3.12
N PRO A 131 3.99 26.10 3.17
CA PRO A 131 2.90 25.92 2.22
C PRO A 131 3.30 26.19 0.75
N ALA A 132 4.24 27.09 0.50
CA ALA A 132 4.78 27.31 -0.84
C ALA A 132 5.56 26.09 -1.33
N LYS A 133 6.44 25.54 -0.47
CA LYS A 133 7.20 24.32 -0.74
C LYS A 133 6.31 23.09 -0.95
N ALA A 134 5.20 22.99 -0.22
CA ALA A 134 4.20 21.95 -0.45
C ALA A 134 3.58 22.05 -1.85
N ARG A 135 3.26 23.25 -2.34
CA ARG A 135 2.78 23.44 -3.72
C ARG A 135 3.84 23.10 -4.75
N THR A 136 5.09 23.50 -4.54
CA THR A 136 6.21 23.11 -5.41
C THR A 136 6.36 21.59 -5.46
N LEU A 137 6.33 20.91 -4.32
CA LEU A 137 6.40 19.44 -4.24
C LEU A 137 5.24 18.77 -4.96
N GLN A 138 4.01 19.26 -4.74
CA GLN A 138 2.81 18.78 -5.43
C GLN A 138 2.99 18.85 -6.96
N HIS A 139 3.38 20.01 -7.48
CA HIS A 139 3.55 20.21 -8.91
C HIS A 139 4.70 19.39 -9.49
N GLY A 140 5.82 19.29 -8.77
CA GLY A 140 6.96 18.45 -9.18
C GLY A 140 6.56 16.99 -9.31
N MET A 141 5.98 16.40 -8.26
CA MET A 141 5.53 15.01 -8.27
C MET A 141 4.47 14.76 -9.35
N TRP A 142 3.62 15.76 -9.64
CA TRP A 142 2.66 15.65 -10.72
C TRP A 142 3.32 15.67 -12.09
N ALA A 143 4.38 16.48 -12.28
CA ALA A 143 5.06 16.62 -13.57
C ALA A 143 5.92 15.41 -13.95
N GLU A 144 6.38 14.61 -12.98
CA GLU A 144 7.19 13.41 -13.22
C GLU A 144 6.39 12.25 -13.83
N ASP A 145 5.06 12.24 -13.65
CA ASP A 145 4.18 11.18 -14.12
C ASP A 145 3.45 11.58 -15.41
N THR A 146 3.26 10.62 -16.32
CA THR A 146 2.27 10.77 -17.38
C THR A 146 0.87 10.53 -16.81
N HIS A 147 -0.04 11.47 -17.06
CA HIS A 147 -1.45 11.40 -16.65
C HIS A 147 -2.33 11.29 -17.88
N GLY A 148 -3.39 10.49 -17.80
CA GLY A 148 -4.41 10.48 -18.85
C GLY A 148 -5.55 11.43 -18.50
N THR A 149 -6.79 11.01 -18.73
CA THR A 149 -7.95 11.90 -18.68
C THR A 149 -8.19 12.47 -17.28
N PRO A 150 -8.26 13.81 -17.12
CA PRO A 150 -8.55 14.43 -15.83
C PRO A 150 -10.00 14.20 -15.40
N PHE A 151 -10.27 14.31 -14.09
CA PHE A 151 -11.61 14.19 -13.54
C PHE A 151 -11.88 15.17 -12.38
N ARG A 152 -13.14 15.43 -12.07
CA ARG A 152 -13.51 16.43 -11.06
C ARG A 152 -13.55 15.83 -9.66
N VAL A 153 -13.03 16.58 -8.68
CA VAL A 153 -13.17 16.31 -7.25
C VAL A 153 -13.81 17.53 -6.58
N PRO A 154 -15.15 17.62 -6.55
CA PRO A 154 -15.83 18.78 -5.99
C PRO A 154 -15.46 19.03 -4.52
N GLY A 155 -15.29 20.29 -4.16
CA GLY A 155 -15.01 20.70 -2.77
C GLY A 155 -13.56 20.52 -2.31
N VAL A 156 -12.64 20.11 -3.19
CA VAL A 156 -11.20 20.00 -2.91
C VAL A 156 -10.45 21.06 -3.73
N GLY A 157 -9.82 22.01 -3.05
CA GLY A 157 -9.04 23.08 -3.70
C GLY A 157 -7.63 22.62 -4.11
N ASN A 158 -7.07 23.28 -5.14
CA ASN A 158 -5.72 22.99 -5.68
C ASN A 158 -5.50 21.52 -6.03
N VAL A 159 -6.54 20.84 -6.52
CA VAL A 159 -6.49 19.42 -6.85
C VAL A 159 -6.02 19.22 -8.29
N GLN A 160 -5.09 18.30 -8.49
CA GLN A 160 -4.75 17.75 -9.79
C GLN A 160 -5.18 16.29 -9.83
N THR A 161 -5.72 15.86 -10.98
CA THR A 161 -6.33 14.55 -11.13
C THR A 161 -6.04 13.98 -12.51
N GLY A 162 -6.00 12.65 -12.58
CA GLY A 162 -5.70 11.95 -13.81
C GLY A 162 -6.16 10.50 -13.73
N THR A 163 -6.59 9.96 -14.85
CA THR A 163 -6.89 8.54 -15.00
C THR A 163 -6.02 7.96 -16.10
N LYS A 164 -5.55 6.73 -15.94
CA LYS A 164 -4.81 6.03 -16.99
C LYS A 164 -5.02 4.53 -16.89
N VAL A 165 -4.86 3.85 -18.01
CA VAL A 165 -4.78 2.39 -18.04
C VAL A 165 -3.32 2.05 -18.31
N ILE A 166 -2.72 1.29 -17.40
CA ILE A 166 -1.30 0.90 -17.46
C ILE A 166 -1.17 -0.61 -17.32
N VAL A 167 -0.05 -1.15 -17.79
CA VAL A 167 0.33 -2.53 -17.48
C VAL A 167 1.14 -2.50 -16.18
N SER A 168 0.71 -3.23 -15.16
CA SER A 168 1.42 -3.33 -13.89
C SER A 168 2.74 -4.08 -14.09
N ALA A 169 3.87 -3.43 -13.81
CA ALA A 169 5.18 -4.06 -13.90
C ALA A 169 5.32 -5.31 -13.00
N THR A 170 4.65 -5.32 -11.84
CA THR A 170 4.71 -6.43 -10.89
C THR A 170 3.89 -7.65 -11.31
N SER A 171 2.73 -7.43 -11.93
CA SER A 171 1.78 -8.51 -12.23
C SER A 171 1.61 -8.83 -13.71
N GLY A 172 2.13 -7.97 -14.60
CA GLY A 172 1.89 -8.02 -16.04
C GLY A 172 0.44 -7.74 -16.45
N ARG A 173 -0.46 -7.47 -15.48
CA ARG A 173 -1.90 -7.27 -15.73
C ARG A 173 -2.19 -5.81 -16.04
N THR A 174 -3.20 -5.59 -16.88
CA THR A 174 -3.77 -4.26 -17.13
C THR A 174 -4.45 -3.72 -15.85
N VAL A 175 -4.18 -2.46 -15.52
CA VAL A 175 -4.64 -1.75 -14.32
C VAL A 175 -5.19 -0.38 -14.69
N ALA A 176 -6.38 -0.04 -14.22
CA ALA A 176 -6.86 1.33 -14.22
C ALA A 176 -6.31 2.03 -12.98
N ALA A 177 -5.56 3.10 -13.21
CA ALA A 177 -5.06 3.99 -12.18
C ALA A 177 -5.88 5.29 -12.18
N MET A 178 -6.21 5.75 -10.98
CA MET A 178 -6.80 7.05 -10.71
C MET A 178 -5.94 7.75 -9.69
N ASP A 179 -5.31 8.83 -10.13
CA ASP A 179 -4.35 9.60 -9.34
C ASP A 179 -4.98 10.94 -8.95
N VAL A 180 -4.80 11.32 -7.69
CA VAL A 180 -5.24 12.59 -7.13
C VAL A 180 -4.12 13.17 -6.29
N THR A 181 -3.82 14.45 -6.47
CA THR A 181 -2.92 15.17 -5.58
C THR A 181 -3.48 16.55 -5.23
N PHE A 182 -3.30 16.98 -3.98
CA PHE A 182 -3.71 18.30 -3.52
C PHE A 182 -2.89 18.71 -2.29
N THR A 183 -3.00 19.98 -1.91
CA THR A 183 -2.28 20.55 -0.77
C THR A 183 -3.21 21.17 0.27
N ILE A 184 -2.86 21.01 1.54
CA ILE A 184 -3.46 21.72 2.68
C ILE A 184 -2.34 22.20 3.60
N GLY A 185 -2.18 23.52 3.71
CA GLY A 185 -1.09 24.12 4.47
C GLY A 185 0.26 23.59 3.99
N ARG A 186 1.02 22.96 4.90
CA ARG A 186 2.33 22.35 4.65
C ARG A 186 2.27 20.89 4.18
N THR A 187 1.07 20.34 3.97
CA THR A 187 0.89 18.91 3.63
C THR A 187 0.55 18.75 2.15
N VAL A 188 1.29 17.89 1.46
CA VAL A 188 0.90 17.33 0.17
C VAL A 188 0.20 16.00 0.42
N VAL A 189 -0.93 15.80 -0.24
CA VAL A 189 -1.67 14.55 -0.24
C VAL A 189 -1.58 13.97 -1.65
N ARG A 190 -1.11 12.73 -1.77
CA ARG A 190 -1.17 11.96 -3.02
C ARG A 190 -1.99 10.70 -2.78
N ILE A 191 -3.00 10.47 -3.60
CA ILE A 191 -3.87 9.29 -3.54
C ILE A 191 -3.76 8.59 -4.89
N ASN A 192 -3.35 7.33 -4.86
CA ASN A 192 -3.28 6.47 -6.05
C ASN A 192 -4.26 5.32 -5.83
N VAL A 193 -5.29 5.23 -6.67
CA VAL A 193 -6.23 4.10 -6.66
C VAL A 193 -5.96 3.26 -7.89
N ARG A 194 -5.66 1.98 -7.69
CA ARG A 194 -5.39 1.00 -8.74
C ARG A 194 -6.47 -0.08 -8.71
N ARG A 195 -7.11 -0.32 -9.85
CA ARG A 195 -8.09 -1.38 -10.03
C ARG A 195 -7.62 -2.37 -11.08
N HIS A 196 -7.68 -3.65 -10.75
CA HIS A 196 -7.44 -4.76 -11.65
C HIS A 196 -8.77 -5.25 -12.23
N LEU A 197 -8.72 -5.72 -13.48
CA LEU A 197 -9.82 -6.45 -14.11
C LEU A 197 -10.12 -7.74 -13.36
N ALA A 198 -11.41 -8.08 -13.28
CA ALA A 198 -11.81 -9.46 -13.03
C ALA A 198 -11.38 -10.33 -14.23
N ASP A 199 -11.09 -11.61 -14.00
CA ASP A 199 -10.74 -12.55 -15.09
C ASP A 199 -11.88 -12.69 -16.14
N ASN A 200 -13.09 -12.22 -15.83
CA ASN A 200 -14.31 -12.36 -16.64
C ASN A 200 -14.92 -11.00 -17.08
N GLU A 201 -14.26 -9.87 -16.78
CA GLU A 201 -14.77 -8.55 -17.12
C GLU A 201 -14.14 -8.06 -18.44
N LEU A 202 -14.96 -7.53 -19.34
CA LEU A 202 -14.49 -7.00 -20.62
C LEU A 202 -14.23 -5.50 -20.49
N GLY A 203 -12.95 -5.12 -20.62
CA GLY A 203 -12.52 -3.73 -20.61
C GLY A 203 -12.33 -3.15 -19.20
N LEU A 204 -11.21 -2.44 -19.00
CA LEU A 204 -10.89 -1.81 -17.73
C LEU A 204 -11.16 -0.32 -17.80
N LEU A 205 -12.26 0.13 -17.20
CA LEU A 205 -12.59 1.54 -17.11
C LEU A 205 -12.17 2.12 -15.75
N PRO A 206 -11.43 3.24 -15.73
CA PRO A 206 -11.18 3.98 -14.51
C PRO A 206 -12.48 4.40 -13.82
N ASN A 207 -12.68 3.96 -12.57
CA ASN A 207 -13.81 4.40 -11.74
C ASN A 207 -13.32 5.48 -10.75
N THR A 208 -13.57 6.74 -11.09
CA THR A 208 -13.10 7.89 -10.33
C THR A 208 -13.85 8.12 -9.02
N ARG A 209 -15.02 7.50 -8.82
CA ARG A 209 -15.88 7.73 -7.64
C ARG A 209 -15.16 7.47 -6.32
N LEU A 210 -14.38 6.38 -6.26
CA LEU A 210 -13.61 6.04 -5.06
C LEU A 210 -12.49 7.06 -4.81
N ALA A 211 -11.72 7.42 -5.83
CA ALA A 211 -10.66 8.43 -5.72
C ALA A 211 -11.21 9.79 -5.29
N THR A 212 -12.34 10.21 -5.87
CA THR A 212 -13.07 11.43 -5.48
C THR A 212 -13.52 11.39 -4.03
N THR A 213 -14.14 10.28 -3.60
CA THR A 213 -14.62 10.13 -2.21
C THR A 213 -13.47 10.17 -1.21
N LEU A 214 -12.38 9.46 -1.51
CA LEU A 214 -11.16 9.45 -0.70
C LEU A 214 -10.55 10.84 -0.58
N ALA A 215 -10.39 11.54 -1.70
CA ALA A 215 -9.85 12.89 -1.72
C ALA A 215 -10.72 13.85 -0.89
N GLN A 216 -12.05 13.80 -1.03
CA GLN A 216 -12.97 14.63 -0.25
C GLN A 216 -12.92 14.31 1.25
N GLN A 217 -12.84 13.05 1.62
CA GLN A 217 -12.73 12.66 3.03
C GLN A 217 -11.37 13.10 3.59
N GLN A 218 -10.28 12.86 2.87
CA GLN A 218 -8.93 13.24 3.27
C GLN A 218 -8.79 14.76 3.40
N TYR A 219 -9.36 15.51 2.46
CA TYR A 219 -9.40 16.97 2.49
C TYR A 219 -10.15 17.49 3.72
N ARG A 220 -11.33 16.93 4.01
CA ARG A 220 -12.09 17.26 5.23
C ARG A 220 -11.29 16.96 6.50
N ARG A 221 -10.69 15.76 6.59
CA ARG A 221 -9.92 15.33 7.76
C ARG A 221 -8.75 16.27 8.08
N LEU A 222 -8.09 16.80 7.05
CA LEU A 222 -6.94 17.70 7.21
C LEU A 222 -7.31 19.17 7.45
N ARG A 223 -8.54 19.58 7.12
CA ARG A 223 -9.02 20.95 7.43
C ARG A 223 -9.62 21.07 8.82
N LEU A 224 -10.05 19.97 9.42
CA LEU A 224 -10.49 19.98 10.81
C LEU A 224 -9.27 20.20 11.72
N PRO A 225 -9.31 21.15 12.67
CA PRO A 225 -8.27 21.25 13.68
C PRO A 225 -8.14 19.90 14.39
N ALA A 226 -6.91 19.45 14.67
CA ALA A 226 -6.71 18.30 15.54
C ALA A 226 -7.42 18.63 16.86
N ALA A 227 -8.42 17.84 17.23
CA ALA A 227 -9.13 18.05 18.49
C ALA A 227 -8.10 17.97 19.61
N THR A 228 -7.79 19.12 20.21
CA THR A 228 -7.01 19.24 21.43
C THR A 228 -7.79 18.48 22.50
N LYS A 229 -7.26 17.34 22.93
CA LYS A 229 -7.69 16.67 24.16
C LYS A 229 -6.82 17.14 25.30
#